data_AF-A0A7W7ZE40-F1
#
_entry.id   AF-A0A7W7ZE40-F1
#
_cell.length_a   1.000
_cell.length_b   1.000
_cell.length_c   1.000
_cell.angle_alpha   90.00
_cell.angle_beta   90.00
_cell.angle_gamma   90.00
#
_symmetry.space_group_name_H-M   'P 1'
#
loop_
_entity.id
_entity.type
_entity.pdbx_description
1 polymer ?
#
loop_
_entity_poly.entity_id
_entity_poly.type
_entity_poly.pdbx_seq_one_letter_code
_entity_poly.pdbx_strand_id
1 'polypeptide(L)'
;MSPDDYNIAPSTFQPVIRENKDEAGRELVMMRWGLIPFFTKQLSDVKGISTINARAGTILRSPMWREPFKKRRCLVPVSGFYEWHKIDAKTRKPYIFTVADSSLFAFAGLWNS
;
A
#
# COMPACT_ATOMS: atom_id res chain seq x y z
N MET A 1 -14.44 -9.89 9.00
CA MET A 1 -14.53 -8.75 8.07
C MET A 1 -15.87 -8.84 7.39
N SER A 2 -16.64 -7.75 7.34
CA SER A 2 -17.83 -7.70 6.48
C SER A 2 -17.39 -7.96 5.03
N PRO A 3 -18.16 -8.70 4.22
CA PRO A 3 -17.72 -9.14 2.88
C PRO A 3 -17.41 -7.99 1.92
N ASP A 4 -17.90 -6.78 2.20
CA ASP A 4 -18.02 -5.70 1.21
C ASP A 4 -17.54 -4.35 1.75
N ASP A 5 -16.30 -4.27 2.25
CA ASP A 5 -15.71 -2.96 2.56
C ASP A 5 -15.11 -2.33 1.29
N TYR A 6 -15.94 -1.55 0.61
CA TYR A 6 -15.55 -0.78 -0.57
C TYR A 6 -14.73 0.49 -0.23
N ASN A 7 -14.49 0.79 1.05
CA ASN A 7 -13.84 2.03 1.48
C ASN A 7 -12.63 1.76 2.40
N ILE A 8 -11.67 1.04 1.82
CA ILE A 8 -10.40 0.73 2.46
C ILE A 8 -9.56 2.00 2.67
N ALA A 9 -9.13 2.23 3.91
CA ALA A 9 -8.34 3.39 4.31
C ALA A 9 -6.95 3.01 4.85
N PRO A 10 -5.97 3.94 4.83
CA PRO A 10 -4.68 3.74 5.48
C PRO A 10 -4.79 3.30 6.94
N SER A 11 -3.77 2.60 7.41
CA SER A 11 -3.66 2.02 8.77
C SER A 11 -4.52 0.79 9.04
N THR A 12 -5.37 0.37 8.09
CA THR A 12 -6.11 -0.89 8.15
C THR A 12 -5.28 -2.06 7.61
N PHE A 13 -5.69 -3.30 7.89
CA PHE A 13 -5.03 -4.51 7.37
C PHE A 13 -5.67 -4.94 6.05
N GLN A 14 -4.84 -5.10 5.03
CA GLN A 14 -5.25 -5.45 3.67
C GLN A 14 -4.56 -6.71 3.18
N PRO A 15 -5.22 -7.51 2.32
CA PRO A 15 -4.60 -8.68 1.73
C PRO A 15 -3.48 -8.24 0.78
N VAL A 16 -2.32 -8.89 0.88
CA VAL A 16 -1.19 -8.72 -0.04
C VAL A 16 -0.62 -10.06 -0.42
N ILE A 17 -0.16 -10.18 -1.66
CA ILE A 17 0.52 -11.37 -2.17
C ILE A 17 2.02 -11.13 -2.08
N ARG A 18 2.75 -12.00 -1.37
CA ARG A 18 4.22 -11.94 -1.27
C ARG A 18 4.83 -13.30 -1.53
N GLU A 19 6.15 -13.34 -1.73
CA GLU A 19 6.89 -14.61 -1.70
C GLU A 19 6.81 -15.22 -0.29
N ASN A 20 6.48 -16.50 -0.23
CA ASN A 20 6.49 -17.25 1.00
C ASN A 20 7.94 -17.43 1.47
N LYS A 21 8.20 -17.22 2.76
CA LYS A 21 9.53 -17.35 3.35
C LYS A 21 9.94 -18.79 3.63
N ASP A 22 8.96 -19.64 3.92
CA ASP A 22 9.17 -20.98 4.45
C ASP A 22 8.99 -22.05 3.36
N GLU A 23 8.21 -21.75 2.32
CA GLU A 23 7.93 -22.66 1.21
C GLU A 23 8.19 -21.99 -0.15
N ALA A 24 8.51 -22.78 -1.16
CA ALA A 24 8.60 -22.29 -2.53
C ALA A 24 7.21 -21.89 -3.03
N GLY A 25 6.97 -20.59 -3.23
CA GLY A 25 5.70 -20.10 -3.75
C GLY A 25 5.35 -18.70 -3.31
N ARG A 26 4.07 -18.35 -3.50
CA ARG A 26 3.48 -17.08 -3.05
C ARG A 26 2.38 -17.35 -2.06
N GLU A 27 2.22 -16.46 -1.10
CA GLU A 27 1.17 -16.52 -0.09
C GLU A 27 0.36 -15.22 -0.08
N LEU A 28 -0.92 -15.34 0.29
CA LEU A 28 -1.80 -14.22 0.57
C LEU A 28 -1.82 -13.98 2.09
N VAL A 29 -1.38 -12.80 2.53
CA VAL A 29 -1.30 -12.45 3.95
C VAL A 29 -1.90 -11.09 4.22
N MET A 30 -2.39 -10.87 5.45
CA MET A 30 -2.92 -9.58 5.87
C MET A 30 -1.79 -8.68 6.37
N MET A 31 -1.66 -7.48 5.81
CA MET A 31 -0.66 -6.49 6.22
C MET A 31 -1.27 -5.11 6.42
N ARG A 32 -0.71 -4.35 7.36
CA ARG A 32 -1.09 -2.96 7.58
C ARG A 32 -0.72 -2.09 6.36
N TRP A 33 -1.70 -1.36 5.81
CA TRP A 33 -1.40 -0.33 4.81
C TRP A 33 -0.78 0.90 5.48
N GLY A 34 0.55 0.99 5.35
CA GLY A 34 1.37 2.04 5.94
C GLY A 34 2.60 1.41 6.58
N LEU A 35 3.74 1.54 5.91
CA LEU A 35 5.00 0.96 6.33
C LEU A 35 5.41 1.51 7.70
N ILE A 36 5.91 0.64 8.58
CA ILE A 36 6.57 1.07 9.81
C ILE A 36 8.08 1.03 9.55
N PRO A 37 8.76 2.20 9.54
CA PRO A 37 10.21 2.24 9.35
C PRO A 37 10.96 1.43 10.42
N PHE A 38 12.08 0.82 10.05
CA PHE A 38 12.87 -0.01 10.97
C PHE A 38 13.44 0.76 12.18
N PHE A 39 13.54 2.09 12.08
CA PHE A 39 14.04 2.97 13.15
C PHE A 39 12.94 3.47 14.10
N THR A 40 11.68 3.08 13.86
CA THR A 40 10.55 3.45 14.71
C THR A 40 10.66 2.74 16.06
N LYS A 41 10.58 3.49 17.16
CA LYS A 41 10.57 2.92 18.52
C LYS A 41 9.14 2.76 19.05
N GLN A 42 8.28 3.73 18.73
CA GLN A 42 6.86 3.74 19.08
C GLN A 42 6.03 4.11 17.84
N LEU A 43 4.81 3.58 17.71
CA LEU A 43 3.94 3.89 16.56
C LEU A 43 3.63 5.39 16.41
N SER A 44 3.67 6.14 17.52
CA SER A 44 3.58 7.60 17.52
C SER A 44 4.67 8.28 16.72
N ASP A 45 5.87 7.69 16.62
CA ASP A 45 7.02 8.24 15.89
C ASP A 45 6.78 8.26 14.37
N VAL A 46 5.78 7.51 13.90
CA VAL A 46 5.37 7.48 12.49
C VAL A 46 4.41 8.63 12.15
N LYS A 47 3.87 9.35 13.16
CA LYS A 47 2.97 10.49 12.90
C LYS A 47 3.69 11.58 12.10
N GLY A 48 3.07 12.02 11.01
CA GLY A 48 3.63 13.03 10.11
C GLY A 48 4.58 12.48 9.04
N ILE A 49 4.94 11.19 9.11
CA ILE A 49 5.72 10.52 8.05
C ILE A 49 4.75 9.91 7.03
N SER A 50 4.93 10.24 5.75
CA SER A 50 4.15 9.63 4.67
C SER A 50 4.63 8.20 4.40
N THR A 51 3.95 7.22 4.99
CA THR A 51 4.31 5.79 4.90
C THR A 51 3.35 4.94 4.07
N ILE A 52 2.37 5.56 3.41
CA ILE A 52 1.32 4.84 2.67
C ILE A 52 1.65 4.67 1.18
N ASN A 53 2.51 5.54 0.63
CA ASN A 53 2.91 5.57 -0.77
C ASN A 53 4.41 5.85 -0.90
N ALA A 54 5.09 5.11 -1.78
CA ALA A 54 6.51 5.27 -2.07
C ALA A 54 6.72 5.84 -3.48
N ARG A 55 7.44 6.96 -3.61
CA ARG A 55 7.73 7.57 -4.91
C ARG A 55 8.82 6.79 -5.64
N ALA A 56 8.49 6.20 -6.79
CA ALA A 56 9.41 5.39 -7.59
C ALA A 56 10.74 6.11 -7.91
N GLY A 57 10.70 7.40 -8.25
CA GLY A 57 11.91 8.17 -8.60
C GLY A 57 12.94 8.34 -7.48
N THR A 58 12.54 8.20 -6.21
CA THR A 58 13.45 8.35 -5.05
C THR A 58 13.61 7.08 -4.23
N ILE A 59 12.95 5.99 -4.65
CA ILE A 59 12.82 4.74 -3.87
C ILE A 59 14.18 4.12 -3.51
N LEU A 60 15.17 4.20 -4.42
CA LEU A 60 16.50 3.63 -4.24
C LEU A 60 17.39 4.43 -3.28
N ARG A 61 17.08 5.71 -3.04
CA ARG A 61 17.86 6.61 -2.17
C ARG A 61 17.18 6.84 -0.82
N SER A 62 15.89 6.54 -0.71
CA SER A 62 15.14 6.73 0.52
C SER A 62 15.61 5.78 1.61
N PRO A 63 15.96 6.28 2.81
CA PRO A 63 16.35 5.42 3.94
C PRO A 63 15.20 4.51 4.40
N MET A 64 13.96 4.92 4.16
CA MET A 64 12.76 4.17 4.51
C MET A 64 12.43 3.07 3.49
N TRP A 65 12.58 3.35 2.19
CA TRP A 65 12.07 2.47 1.13
C TRP A 65 13.13 1.59 0.47
N ARG A 66 14.41 1.96 0.53
CA ARG A 66 15.48 1.30 -0.24
C ARG A 66 15.63 -0.19 0.10
N GLU A 67 15.60 -0.55 1.38
CA GLU A 67 15.76 -1.94 1.80
C GLU A 67 14.50 -2.80 1.53
N PRO A 68 13.27 -2.34 1.84
CA PRO A 68 12.05 -3.01 1.38
C PRO A 68 12.00 -3.21 -0.13
N PHE A 69 12.42 -2.22 -0.92
CA PHE A 69 12.43 -2.33 -2.39
C PHE A 69 13.30 -3.48 -2.90
N LYS A 70 14.46 -3.70 -2.30
CA LYS A 70 15.39 -4.76 -2.70
C LYS A 70 14.86 -6.16 -2.38
N LYS A 71 14.24 -6.35 -1.20
CA LYS A 71 14.04 -7.68 -0.61
C LYS A 71 12.58 -8.04 -0.29
N ARG A 72 11.68 -7.06 -0.25
CA ARG A 72 10.33 -7.21 0.34
C ARG A 72 9.29 -6.54 -0.54
N ARG A 73 9.19 -7.04 -1.77
CA ARG A 73 8.15 -6.65 -2.71
C ARG A 73 6.90 -7.51 -2.48
N CYS A 74 5.73 -6.93 -2.70
CA CYS A 74 4.46 -7.62 -2.70
C CYS A 74 3.57 -7.07 -3.82
N LEU A 75 2.48 -7.77 -4.11
CA LEU A 75 1.39 -7.29 -4.94
C LEU A 75 0.20 -6.98 -4.02
N VAL A 76 -0.39 -5.80 -4.18
CA VAL A 76 -1.61 -5.40 -3.47
C VAL A 76 -2.78 -5.56 -4.43
N PRO A 77 -3.55 -6.66 -4.37
CA PRO A 77 -4.70 -6.87 -5.23
C PRO A 77 -5.80 -5.85 -4.92
N VAL A 78 -6.39 -5.28 -5.96
CA VAL A 78 -7.46 -4.26 -5.86
C VAL A 78 -8.46 -4.43 -7.01
N SER A 79 -9.72 -4.09 -6.74
CA SER A 79 -10.75 -3.92 -7.77
C SER A 79 -10.77 -2.51 -8.37
N GLY A 80 -10.22 -1.54 -7.63
CA GLY A 80 -10.14 -0.14 -8.02
C GLY A 80 -9.50 0.71 -6.92
N PHE A 81 -9.28 1.99 -7.20
CA PHE A 81 -8.84 2.97 -6.22
C PHE A 81 -9.52 4.31 -6.43
N TYR A 82 -9.64 5.08 -5.35
CA TYR A 82 -10.20 6.43 -5.40
C TYR A 82 -9.10 7.47 -5.50
N GLU A 83 -9.31 8.47 -6.34
CA GLU A 83 -8.52 9.69 -6.35
C GLU A 83 -9.41 10.93 -6.34
N TRP A 84 -8.96 11.96 -5.62
CA TRP A 84 -9.72 13.20 -5.45
C TRP A 84 -9.21 14.25 -6.40
N HIS A 85 -9.97 14.51 -7.45
CA HIS A 85 -9.67 15.59 -8.38
C HIS A 85 -10.03 16.94 -7.75
N LYS A 86 -9.03 17.81 -7.63
CA LYS A 86 -9.22 19.17 -7.14
C LYS A 86 -9.86 20.02 -8.23
N ILE A 87 -11.10 20.46 -8.00
CA ILE A 87 -11.82 21.36 -8.90
C ILE A 87 -11.44 22.81 -8.59
N ASP A 88 -11.42 23.17 -7.31
CA ASP A 88 -11.02 24.50 -6.83
C ASP A 88 -10.36 24.40 -5.43
N ALA A 89 -10.17 25.54 -4.74
CA ALA A 89 -9.52 25.57 -3.43
C ALA A 89 -10.29 24.83 -2.31
N LYS A 90 -11.62 24.76 -2.40
CA LYS A 90 -12.52 24.18 -1.39
C LYS A 90 -13.17 22.88 -1.87
N THR A 91 -13.24 22.65 -3.17
CA THR A 91 -13.98 21.52 -3.77
C THR A 91 -13.04 20.45 -4.31
N ARG A 92 -13.31 19.20 -3.89
CA ARG A 92 -12.69 18.00 -4.47
C ARG A 92 -13.78 17.01 -4.86
N LYS A 93 -13.67 16.44 -6.04
CA LYS A 93 -14.58 15.40 -6.54
C LYS A 93 -13.85 14.05 -6.56
N PRO A 94 -14.39 13.00 -5.90
CA PRO A 94 -13.81 11.67 -5.96
C PRO A 94 -14.10 11.03 -7.32
N TYR A 95 -13.11 10.32 -7.84
CA TYR A 95 -13.23 9.43 -8.99
C TYR A 95 -12.72 8.05 -8.58
N ILE A 96 -13.39 7.00 -9.07
CA ILE A 96 -12.89 5.64 -8.99
C ILE A 96 -12.19 5.29 -10.30
N PHE A 97 -11.04 4.65 -10.18
CA PHE A 97 -10.27 4.14 -11.30
C PHE A 97 -10.26 2.61 -11.23
N THR A 98 -10.73 1.99 -12.30
CA THR A 98 -10.78 0.53 -12.48
C THR A 98 -10.18 0.18 -13.85
N VAL A 99 -9.88 -1.10 -14.05
CA VAL A 99 -9.60 -1.64 -15.39
C VAL A 99 -10.91 -1.73 -16.19
N ALA A 100 -10.82 -1.60 -17.51
CA ALA A 100 -11.99 -1.45 -18.39
C ALA A 100 -12.96 -2.65 -18.32
N ASP A 101 -12.44 -3.85 -18.10
CA ASP A 101 -13.22 -5.08 -17.95
C ASP A 101 -13.65 -5.38 -16.50
N SER A 102 -13.39 -4.45 -15.57
CA SER A 102 -13.64 -4.60 -14.13
C SER A 102 -12.96 -5.81 -13.47
N SER A 103 -11.91 -6.36 -14.09
CA SER A 103 -11.10 -7.41 -13.49
C SER A 103 -10.25 -6.91 -12.31
N LEU A 104 -9.72 -7.83 -11.50
CA LEU A 104 -8.75 -7.47 -10.47
C LEU A 104 -7.42 -7.09 -11.12
N PHE A 105 -6.79 -6.05 -10.58
CA PHE A 105 -5.40 -5.73 -10.87
C PHE A 105 -4.63 -5.60 -9.56
N ALA A 106 -3.33 -5.32 -9.65
CA ALA A 106 -2.51 -5.17 -8.46
C ALA A 106 -1.58 -3.96 -8.55
N PHE A 107 -1.40 -3.29 -7.41
CA PHE A 107 -0.32 -2.35 -7.23
C PHE A 107 0.97 -3.06 -6.83
N ALA A 108 2.11 -2.51 -7.26
CA ALA A 108 3.39 -2.87 -6.69
C ALA A 108 3.48 -2.33 -5.26
N GLY A 109 3.62 -3.22 -4.28
CA GLY A 109 3.74 -2.91 -2.87
C GLY A 109 5.13 -3.23 -2.31
N LEU A 110 5.44 -2.59 -1.19
CA LEU A 110 6.61 -2.89 -0.36
C LEU A 110 6.13 -3.23 1.05
N TRP A 111 6.83 -4.15 1.71
CA TRP A 111 6.50 -4.56 3.07
C TRP A 111 7.72 -4.63 3.98
N ASN A 112 7.48 -4.69 5.30
CA ASN A 112 8.51 -4.92 6.31
C ASN A 112 8.03 -5.97 7.33
N SER A 113 8.98 -6.58 8.05
CA SER A 113 8.71 -7.55 9.12
C SER A 113 8.54 -6.86 10.46
#